data_AF-A0A662T8Y6-F1
#
_entry.id   AF-A0A662T8Y6-F1
#
_cell.length_a   1.000
_cell.length_b   1.000
_cell.length_c   1.000
_cell.angle_alpha   90.00
_cell.angle_beta   90.00
_cell.angle_gamma   90.00
#
_symmetry.space_group_name_H-M   'P 1'
#
loop_
_entity.id
_entity.type
_entity.pdbx_description
1 polymer ?
#
loop_
_entity_poly.entity_id
_entity_poly.type
_entity_poly.pdbx_seq_one_letter_code
_entity_poly.pdbx_strand_id
1 'polypeptide(L)'
;MEASRQLQLIEETGMYRILKNAECLVVEVFKSKNGVRLKNPKRIEVISMPESKLTLALIDYAVRSLYKKRSTLIPFILSHKSTMNLVKHLFINYSQSESTLEVYAYWLQRFFNKLGVSPDSLVKSCFREKLIKEDSLKKISAEVEEFIAELKAYGLTENTRANALKAIKTFFAVNGINLTLSPFFRVRRSRVKYEDRAPTPEELSKLLEVAGLREKAMIAMMALGGFRIGTLVKLKYRHVKRDLERGIIPVHIHVEAEITKGKYHDYDTFIGAEAAEYLKLYLDWRKRGSMRIKYGVIVGYPPEKIVDESPLFRNESRAREYILRGEVPPGITEKQAYELIHTLYRRAGLIGKGEVRYPLRVHSLRKYFRTQLTALGVPVDYIEYMMGHKISTYNTIKSKGVEFLRNIYAASGLSIKPRTRLSRLEMMKELIRAFGYDPERILVKEAIMEPHRTEISQEDQYKALANSFKEMLRKELLDPGRMNNE
;
A
#
# COMPACT_ATOMS: atom_id res chain seq x y z
N MET A 1 0.46 -57.20 8.14
CA MET A 1 -0.96 -56.85 7.93
C MET A 1 -1.18 -55.42 8.41
N GLU A 2 -0.99 -54.47 7.51
CA GLU A 2 -1.15 -53.03 7.77
C GLU A 2 -2.63 -52.72 8.00
N ALA A 3 -3.00 -52.51 9.27
CA ALA A 3 -4.27 -51.91 9.61
C ALA A 3 -4.33 -50.54 8.93
N SER A 4 -5.13 -50.46 7.87
CA SER A 4 -5.50 -49.20 7.23
C SER A 4 -6.21 -48.33 8.27
N ARG A 5 -5.45 -47.46 8.93
CA ARG A 5 -5.93 -46.41 9.83
C ARG A 5 -6.98 -45.59 9.06
N GLN A 6 -8.26 -45.81 9.33
CA GLN A 6 -9.35 -45.06 8.71
C GLN A 6 -9.21 -43.59 9.12
N LEU A 7 -8.82 -42.75 8.15
CA LEU A 7 -8.72 -41.31 8.32
C LEU A 7 -10.10 -40.68 8.13
N GLN A 8 -10.68 -40.13 9.18
CA GLN A 8 -11.96 -39.41 9.10
C GLN A 8 -11.71 -37.98 8.62
N LEU A 9 -12.43 -37.52 7.60
CA LEU A 9 -12.38 -36.13 7.15
C LEU A 9 -13.11 -35.23 8.16
N ILE A 10 -12.43 -34.19 8.64
CA ILE A 10 -13.03 -33.17 9.51
C ILE A 10 -13.39 -31.93 8.69
N GLU A 11 -12.42 -31.41 7.95
CA GLU A 11 -12.57 -30.16 7.21
C GLU A 11 -11.79 -30.25 5.90
N GLU A 12 -12.42 -29.87 4.80
CA GLU A 12 -11.77 -29.74 3.51
C GLU A 12 -11.88 -28.30 3.03
N THR A 13 -10.72 -27.71 2.76
CA THR A 13 -10.64 -26.44 2.06
C THR A 13 -10.30 -26.71 0.60
N GLY A 14 -10.39 -25.69 -0.24
CA GLY A 14 -9.99 -25.82 -1.65
C GLY A 14 -8.53 -26.23 -1.88
N MET A 15 -7.66 -26.28 -0.86
CA MET A 15 -6.20 -26.46 -0.97
C MET A 15 -5.60 -27.56 -0.06
N TYR A 16 -6.20 -27.80 1.10
CA TYR A 16 -5.74 -28.80 2.08
C TYR A 16 -6.94 -29.36 2.84
N ARG A 17 -6.79 -30.55 3.42
CA ARG A 17 -7.80 -31.18 4.26
C ARG A 17 -7.23 -31.56 5.61
N ILE A 18 -8.07 -31.44 6.64
CA ILE A 18 -7.77 -31.88 7.99
C ILE A 18 -8.47 -33.23 8.18
N LEU A 19 -7.65 -34.24 8.43
CA LEU A 19 -8.06 -35.61 8.67
C LEU A 19 -7.82 -35.95 10.14
N LYS A 20 -8.53 -36.94 10.66
CA LYS A 20 -8.37 -37.47 12.00
C LYS A 20 -8.00 -38.94 11.95
N ASN A 21 -7.01 -39.31 12.75
CA ASN A 21 -6.75 -40.69 13.14
C ASN A 21 -7.05 -40.88 14.64
N ALA A 22 -7.04 -42.11 15.14
CA ALA A 22 -7.31 -42.45 16.54
C ALA A 22 -6.42 -41.67 17.56
N GLU A 23 -5.22 -41.24 17.15
CA GLU A 23 -4.21 -40.64 18.05
C GLU A 23 -3.87 -39.18 17.72
N CYS A 24 -4.16 -38.70 16.50
CA CYS A 24 -3.68 -37.40 16.02
C CYS A 24 -4.55 -36.79 14.91
N LEU A 25 -4.41 -35.48 14.73
CA LEU A 25 -4.92 -34.78 13.54
C LEU A 25 -3.84 -34.81 12.45
N VAL A 26 -4.24 -35.05 11.21
CA VAL A 26 -3.36 -35.10 10.05
C VAL A 26 -3.79 -34.02 9.07
N VAL A 27 -2.89 -33.08 8.79
CA VAL A 27 -3.10 -32.09 7.72
C VAL A 27 -2.52 -32.65 6.43
N GLU A 28 -3.38 -32.83 5.44
CA GLU A 28 -2.95 -33.24 4.10
C GLU A 28 -3.06 -32.07 3.13
N VAL A 29 -1.91 -31.59 2.67
CA VAL A 29 -1.82 -30.53 1.67
C VAL A 29 -1.74 -31.18 0.29
N PHE A 30 -2.80 -31.03 -0.51
CA PHE A 30 -2.95 -31.71 -1.81
C PHE A 30 -2.86 -30.78 -3.03
N LYS A 31 -2.81 -29.45 -2.85
CA LYS A 31 -2.49 -28.48 -3.92
C LYS A 31 -1.24 -27.67 -3.58
N SER A 32 -0.52 -27.22 -4.60
CA SER A 32 0.62 -26.31 -4.51
C SER A 32 0.17 -24.84 -4.43
N LYS A 33 1.08 -23.93 -4.08
CA LYS A 33 0.85 -22.47 -4.06
C LYS A 33 0.21 -21.89 -5.34
N ASN A 34 0.35 -22.58 -6.47
CA ASN A 34 -0.18 -22.18 -7.77
C ASN A 34 -1.54 -22.85 -8.10
N GLY A 35 -2.16 -23.56 -7.14
CA GLY A 35 -3.41 -24.29 -7.33
C GLY A 35 -3.27 -25.64 -8.03
N VAL A 36 -2.05 -26.01 -8.46
CA VAL A 36 -1.79 -27.30 -9.12
C VAL A 36 -1.83 -28.43 -8.10
N ARG A 37 -2.59 -29.51 -8.38
CA ARG A 37 -2.66 -30.70 -7.52
C ARG A 37 -1.28 -31.35 -7.41
N LEU A 38 -0.84 -31.62 -6.18
CA LEU A 38 0.45 -32.25 -5.92
C LEU A 38 0.35 -33.75 -6.27
N LYS A 39 1.34 -34.27 -7.01
CA LYS A 39 1.44 -35.71 -7.29
C LYS A 39 1.53 -36.53 -5.99
N ASN A 40 2.27 -36.03 -5.00
CA ASN A 40 2.37 -36.60 -3.67
C ASN A 40 1.89 -35.55 -2.64
N PRO A 41 0.70 -35.71 -2.06
CA PRO A 41 0.21 -34.84 -0.99
C PRO A 41 1.16 -34.86 0.21
N LYS A 42 1.45 -33.69 0.78
CA LYS A 42 2.25 -33.62 2.01
C LYS A 42 1.34 -33.86 3.20
N ARG A 43 1.52 -35.02 3.84
CA ARG A 43 0.87 -35.39 5.10
C ARG A 43 1.71 -34.89 6.27
N ILE A 44 1.07 -34.17 7.18
CA ILE A 44 1.70 -33.58 8.34
C ILE A 44 0.90 -34.02 9.55
N GLU A 45 1.53 -34.84 10.39
CA GLU A 45 0.96 -35.20 11.68
C GLU A 45 1.08 -34.02 12.63
N VAL A 46 -0.05 -33.61 13.18
CA VAL A 46 -0.15 -32.56 14.19
C VAL A 46 -0.10 -33.24 15.55
N ILE A 47 0.73 -32.73 16.46
CA ILE A 47 0.82 -33.28 17.83
C ILE A 47 -0.56 -33.31 18.48
N SER A 48 -0.83 -34.41 19.18
CA SER A 48 -1.98 -34.71 20.05
C SER A 48 -2.50 -33.46 20.78
N MET A 49 -3.43 -32.78 20.13
CA MET A 49 -4.27 -31.75 20.72
C MET A 49 -5.68 -32.33 20.73
N PRO A 50 -6.43 -32.20 21.85
CA PRO A 50 -7.82 -32.64 21.86
C PRO A 50 -8.57 -31.96 20.71
N GLU A 51 -9.40 -32.73 20.02
CA GLU A 51 -10.24 -32.20 18.97
C GLU A 51 -11.17 -31.15 19.58
N SER A 52 -10.96 -29.89 19.18
CA SER A 52 -11.77 -28.77 19.59
C SER A 52 -11.86 -27.78 18.44
N LYS A 53 -12.94 -27.00 18.42
CA LYS A 53 -13.10 -25.92 17.43
C LYS A 53 -11.92 -24.95 17.43
N LEU A 54 -11.30 -24.72 18.60
CA LEU A 54 -10.09 -23.91 18.72
C LEU A 54 -8.90 -24.58 18.03
N THR A 55 -8.67 -25.87 18.26
CA THR A 55 -7.56 -26.63 17.63
C THR A 55 -7.62 -26.54 16.11
N LEU A 56 -8.81 -26.73 15.53
CA LEU A 56 -9.03 -26.62 14.08
C LEU A 56 -8.74 -25.21 13.56
N ALA A 57 -9.25 -24.18 14.24
CA ALA A 57 -9.01 -22.78 13.86
C ALA A 57 -7.52 -22.40 13.93
N LEU A 58 -6.76 -22.93 14.90
CA LEU A 58 -5.31 -22.71 15.00
C LEU A 58 -4.55 -23.38 13.85
N ILE A 59 -4.94 -24.60 13.49
CA ILE A 59 -4.36 -25.33 12.35
C ILE A 59 -4.63 -24.56 11.06
N ASP A 60 -5.89 -24.17 10.82
CA ASP A 60 -6.26 -23.39 9.64
C ASP A 60 -5.47 -22.07 9.57
N TYR A 61 -5.39 -21.32 10.68
CA TYR A 61 -4.60 -20.09 10.73
C TYR A 61 -3.11 -20.34 10.40
N ALA A 62 -2.50 -21.38 10.96
CA ALA A 62 -1.10 -21.73 10.69
C ALA A 62 -0.86 -22.11 9.23
N VAL A 63 -1.74 -22.96 8.67
CA VAL A 63 -1.64 -23.40 7.28
C VAL A 63 -1.85 -22.22 6.34
N ARG A 64 -2.90 -21.42 6.50
CA ARG A 64 -3.15 -20.23 5.67
C ARG A 64 -1.97 -19.25 5.69
N SER A 65 -1.37 -19.05 6.86
CA SER A 65 -0.23 -18.14 7.04
C SER A 65 1.02 -18.58 6.28
N LEU A 66 1.30 -19.88 6.25
CA LEU A 66 2.57 -20.42 5.72
C LEU A 66 2.44 -20.93 4.29
N TYR A 67 1.28 -21.41 3.90
CA TYR A 67 1.06 -22.12 2.64
C TYR A 67 1.53 -21.34 1.39
N LYS A 68 1.20 -20.05 1.29
CA LYS A 68 1.48 -19.23 0.09
C LYS A 68 2.97 -19.00 -0.16
N LYS A 69 3.74 -18.74 0.91
CA LYS A 69 5.13 -18.27 0.81
C LYS A 69 6.15 -19.30 1.31
N ARG A 70 5.78 -20.09 2.32
CA ARG A 70 6.69 -20.94 3.09
C ARG A 70 6.03 -22.24 3.53
N SER A 71 5.45 -22.97 2.59
CA SER A 71 4.76 -24.24 2.88
C SER A 71 5.68 -25.29 3.53
N THR A 72 6.99 -25.18 3.37
CA THR A 72 7.99 -26.04 4.03
C THR A 72 8.07 -25.84 5.54
N LEU A 73 7.54 -24.74 6.08
CA LEU A 73 7.50 -24.46 7.51
C LEU A 73 6.28 -25.04 8.22
N ILE A 74 5.26 -25.50 7.47
CA ILE A 74 4.03 -26.03 8.05
C ILE A 74 4.33 -27.22 8.99
N PRO A 75 5.16 -28.22 8.61
CA PRO A 75 5.52 -29.30 9.53
C PRO A 75 6.19 -28.79 10.80
N PHE A 76 7.18 -27.91 10.66
CA PHE A 76 7.89 -27.33 11.81
C PHE A 76 6.96 -26.64 12.81
N ILE A 77 5.92 -25.95 12.35
CA ILE A 77 4.99 -25.25 13.25
C ILE A 77 3.95 -26.18 13.86
N LEU A 78 3.41 -27.14 13.10
CA LEU A 78 2.33 -28.02 13.56
C LEU A 78 2.83 -29.22 14.37
N SER A 79 4.08 -29.64 14.18
CA SER A 79 4.66 -30.82 14.83
C SER A 79 5.30 -30.54 16.18
N HIS A 80 5.18 -29.34 16.76
CA HIS A 80 5.70 -29.02 18.10
C HIS A 80 4.65 -28.28 18.96
N LYS A 81 4.51 -28.67 20.23
CA LYS A 81 3.56 -28.02 21.16
C LYS A 81 3.97 -26.58 21.43
N SER A 82 5.27 -26.33 21.55
CA SER A 82 5.83 -25.03 21.87
C SER A 82 5.63 -23.99 20.76
N THR A 83 5.66 -24.41 19.50
CA THR A 83 5.34 -23.55 18.35
C THR A 83 3.83 -23.34 18.23
N MET A 84 3.01 -24.34 18.55
CA MET A 84 1.55 -24.18 18.60
C MET A 84 1.08 -23.22 19.71
N ASN A 85 1.80 -23.12 20.82
CA ASN A 85 1.55 -22.07 21.83
C ASN A 85 1.74 -20.66 21.25
N LEU A 86 2.74 -20.47 20.39
CA LEU A 86 2.93 -19.21 19.67
C LEU A 86 1.80 -18.95 18.69
N VAL A 87 1.37 -19.96 17.91
CA VAL A 87 0.22 -19.83 17.01
C VAL A 87 -1.02 -19.42 17.80
N LYS A 88 -1.29 -20.08 18.94
CA LYS A 88 -2.38 -19.76 19.85
C LYS A 88 -2.30 -18.32 20.37
N HIS A 89 -1.12 -17.88 20.79
CA HIS A 89 -0.92 -16.50 21.26
C HIS A 89 -1.21 -15.47 20.17
N LEU A 90 -0.73 -15.70 18.94
CA LEU A 90 -0.96 -14.81 17.80
C LEU A 90 -2.42 -14.84 17.34
N PHE A 91 -3.11 -15.98 17.48
CA PHE A 91 -4.51 -16.13 17.10
C PHE A 91 -5.46 -15.40 18.06
N ILE A 92 -5.23 -15.55 19.37
CA ILE A 92 -6.11 -15.03 20.42
C ILE A 92 -5.88 -13.53 20.66
N ASN A 93 -4.63 -13.09 20.73
CA ASN A 93 -4.30 -11.75 21.25
C ASN A 93 -4.08 -10.69 20.16
N TYR A 94 -4.12 -11.06 18.88
CA TYR A 94 -3.82 -10.16 17.76
C TYR A 94 -4.80 -10.33 16.61
N SER A 95 -4.63 -9.49 15.58
CA SER A 95 -5.46 -9.45 14.37
C SER A 95 -5.32 -10.65 13.43
N GLN A 96 -4.74 -11.77 13.88
CA GLN A 96 -4.54 -12.99 13.07
C GLN A 96 -3.84 -12.73 11.72
N SER A 97 -2.84 -11.84 11.72
CA SER A 97 -2.08 -11.51 10.50
C SER A 97 -1.30 -12.73 10.00
N GLU A 98 -1.63 -13.21 8.79
CA GLU A 98 -0.92 -14.29 8.10
C GLU A 98 0.59 -13.99 7.98
N SER A 99 0.93 -12.73 7.66
CA SER A 99 2.32 -12.30 7.51
C SER A 99 3.13 -12.33 8.81
N THR A 100 2.48 -12.17 9.96
CA THR A 100 3.19 -12.14 11.25
C THR A 100 3.69 -13.55 11.59
N LEU A 101 2.80 -14.55 11.50
CA LEU A 101 3.18 -15.92 11.76
C LEU A 101 4.22 -16.43 10.75
N GLU A 102 4.11 -16.03 9.47
CA GLU A 102 5.11 -16.36 8.45
C GLU A 102 6.52 -15.86 8.81
N VAL A 103 6.63 -14.60 9.24
CA VAL A 103 7.92 -14.03 9.65
C VAL A 103 8.45 -14.69 10.92
N TYR A 104 7.58 -15.00 11.88
CA TYR A 104 8.00 -15.62 13.15
C TYR A 104 8.48 -17.05 12.91
N ALA A 105 7.71 -17.85 12.16
CA ALA A 105 8.09 -19.21 11.79
C ALA A 105 9.43 -19.25 11.06
N TYR A 106 9.70 -18.29 10.17
CA TYR A 106 10.98 -18.19 9.49
C TYR A 106 12.16 -18.00 10.44
N TRP A 107 12.07 -17.04 11.36
CA TRP A 107 13.16 -16.77 12.29
C TRP A 107 13.36 -17.88 13.30
N LEU A 108 12.26 -18.49 13.77
CA LEU A 108 12.33 -19.62 14.68
C LEU A 108 12.98 -20.83 14.02
N GLN A 109 12.59 -21.20 12.80
CA GLN A 109 13.23 -22.32 12.13
C GLN A 109 14.74 -22.09 11.98
N ARG A 110 15.18 -20.89 11.59
CA ARG A 110 16.61 -20.57 11.49
C ARG A 110 17.34 -20.68 12.83
N PHE A 111 16.73 -20.21 13.90
CA PHE A 111 17.30 -20.29 15.24
C PHE A 111 17.42 -21.75 15.72
N PHE A 112 16.36 -22.55 15.57
CA PHE A 112 16.36 -23.96 15.97
C PHE A 112 17.26 -24.83 15.09
N ASN A 113 17.37 -24.52 13.79
CA ASN A 113 18.32 -25.20 12.90
C ASN A 113 19.77 -24.94 13.32
N LYS A 114 20.10 -23.73 13.81
CA LYS A 114 21.44 -23.45 14.35
C LYS A 114 21.72 -24.31 15.58
N LEU A 115 20.77 -24.37 16.52
CA LEU A 115 20.95 -25.10 17.77
C LEU A 115 20.93 -26.62 17.59
N GLY A 116 20.39 -27.14 16.48
CA GLY A 116 20.27 -28.58 16.24
C GLY A 116 19.31 -29.30 17.19
N VAL A 117 18.41 -28.56 17.86
CA VAL A 117 17.46 -29.11 18.85
C VAL A 117 16.02 -28.82 18.45
N SER A 118 15.11 -29.71 18.86
CA SER A 118 13.68 -29.47 18.66
C SER A 118 13.15 -28.37 19.60
N PRO A 119 12.14 -27.58 19.18
CA PRO A 119 11.49 -26.58 20.04
C PRO A 119 11.00 -27.14 21.37
N ASP A 120 10.37 -28.31 21.35
CA ASP A 120 9.84 -28.93 22.55
C ASP A 120 10.94 -29.45 23.48
N SER A 121 12.02 -30.00 22.92
CA SER A 121 13.18 -30.45 23.71
C SER A 121 13.87 -29.28 24.41
N LEU A 122 14.03 -28.14 23.72
CA LEU A 122 14.66 -26.95 24.30
C LEU A 122 13.79 -26.33 25.40
N VAL A 123 12.47 -26.20 25.19
CA VAL A 123 11.58 -25.67 26.22
C VAL A 123 11.57 -26.59 27.44
N LYS A 124 11.50 -27.91 27.25
CA LYS A 124 11.53 -28.89 28.37
C LYS A 124 12.82 -28.83 29.17
N SER A 125 13.98 -28.64 28.52
CA SER A 125 15.28 -28.62 29.22
C SER A 125 15.43 -27.43 30.17
N CYS A 126 14.64 -26.37 29.97
CA CYS A 126 14.62 -25.17 30.82
C CYS A 126 13.99 -25.39 32.20
N PHE A 127 13.16 -26.43 32.37
CA PHE A 127 12.41 -26.67 33.59
C PHE A 127 13.00 -27.83 34.40
N ARG A 128 13.04 -27.69 35.73
CA ARG A 128 13.23 -28.77 36.71
C ARG A 128 12.08 -28.69 37.70
N GLU A 129 11.31 -29.75 37.89
CA GLU A 129 10.22 -29.77 38.88
C GLU A 129 9.24 -28.57 38.73
N LYS A 130 9.01 -28.15 37.48
CA LYS A 130 8.20 -26.97 37.09
C LYS A 130 8.80 -25.59 37.43
N LEU A 131 10.00 -25.52 38.01
CA LEU A 131 10.77 -24.30 38.19
C LEU A 131 11.77 -24.10 37.04
N ILE A 132 12.06 -22.84 36.71
CA ILE A 132 13.04 -22.48 35.68
C ILE A 132 14.45 -22.68 36.24
N LYS A 133 15.29 -23.42 35.52
CA LYS A 133 16.72 -23.52 35.83
C LYS A 133 17.42 -22.22 35.41
N GLU A 134 17.96 -21.47 36.37
CA GLU A 134 18.67 -20.22 36.07
C GLU A 134 19.84 -20.41 35.10
N ASP A 135 20.59 -21.50 35.22
CA ASP A 135 21.72 -21.80 34.31
C ASP A 135 21.26 -22.05 32.87
N SER A 136 20.11 -22.72 32.70
CA SER A 136 19.53 -22.93 31.37
C SER A 136 19.01 -21.62 30.77
N LEU A 137 18.46 -20.74 31.60
CA LEU A 137 18.01 -19.41 31.18
C LEU A 137 19.19 -18.53 30.71
N LYS A 138 20.30 -18.54 31.46
CA LYS A 138 21.54 -17.84 31.09
C LYS A 138 22.10 -18.39 29.78
N LYS A 139 22.16 -19.72 29.65
CA LYS A 139 22.63 -20.38 28.42
C LYS A 139 21.79 -19.97 27.21
N ILE A 140 20.47 -20.04 27.29
CA ILE A 140 19.59 -19.68 26.18
C ILE A 140 19.69 -18.19 25.86
N SER A 141 19.80 -17.34 26.86
CA SER A 141 19.98 -15.91 26.65
C SER A 141 21.26 -15.64 25.86
N ALA A 142 22.37 -16.31 26.20
CA ALA A 142 23.63 -16.23 25.45
C ALA A 142 23.49 -16.75 24.00
N GLU A 143 22.83 -17.89 23.79
CA GLU A 143 22.56 -18.44 22.45
C GLU A 143 21.75 -17.49 21.56
N VAL A 144 20.76 -16.80 22.15
CA VAL A 144 19.97 -15.79 21.45
C VAL A 144 20.83 -14.59 21.08
N GLU A 145 21.68 -14.10 21.97
CA GLU A 145 22.59 -12.98 21.69
C GLU A 145 23.58 -13.34 20.58
N GLU A 146 24.16 -14.54 20.64
CA GLU A 146 25.08 -15.06 19.65
C GLU A 146 24.41 -15.20 18.28
N PHE A 147 23.20 -15.74 18.22
CA PHE A 147 22.44 -15.82 16.97
C PHE A 147 22.21 -14.43 16.35
N ILE A 148 21.87 -13.41 17.16
CA ILE A 148 21.70 -12.05 16.65
C ILE A 148 23.04 -11.41 16.23
N ALA A 149 24.14 -11.75 16.90
CA ALA A 149 25.49 -11.35 16.50
C ALA A 149 25.90 -11.98 15.16
N GLU A 150 25.61 -13.27 14.93
CA GLU A 150 25.82 -13.91 13.63
C GLU A 150 24.99 -13.27 12.54
N LEU A 151 23.71 -12.94 12.79
CA LEU A 151 22.90 -12.20 11.81
C LEU A 151 23.53 -10.84 11.48
N LYS A 152 24.27 -10.22 12.41
CA LYS A 152 25.04 -9.00 12.13
C LYS A 152 26.24 -9.32 11.23
N ALA A 153 26.97 -10.39 11.51
CA ALA A 153 28.12 -10.84 10.73
C ALA A 153 27.72 -11.19 9.28
N TYR A 154 26.55 -11.78 9.08
CA TYR A 154 25.93 -12.00 7.76
C TYR A 154 25.44 -10.72 7.06
N GLY A 155 25.64 -9.53 7.66
CA GLY A 155 25.29 -8.25 7.07
C GLY A 155 23.80 -7.90 7.11
N LEU A 156 22.99 -8.55 7.96
CA LEU A 156 21.56 -8.22 8.04
C LEU A 156 21.32 -6.87 8.73
N THR A 157 20.32 -6.15 8.22
CA THR A 157 19.96 -4.82 8.74
C THR A 157 19.48 -4.87 10.19
N GLU A 158 19.63 -3.77 10.92
CA GLU A 158 19.24 -3.69 12.33
C GLU A 158 17.75 -3.99 12.54
N ASN A 159 16.89 -3.52 11.64
CA ASN A 159 15.45 -3.80 11.70
C ASN A 159 15.14 -5.28 11.47
N THR A 160 15.87 -5.94 10.56
CA THR A 160 15.73 -7.37 10.33
C THR A 160 16.13 -8.18 11.57
N ARG A 161 17.24 -7.80 12.22
CA ARG A 161 17.70 -8.41 13.47
C ARG A 161 16.71 -8.16 14.63
N ALA A 162 16.15 -6.95 14.72
CA ALA A 162 15.12 -6.63 15.71
C ALA A 162 13.86 -7.49 15.53
N ASN A 163 13.45 -7.75 14.28
CA ASN A 163 12.32 -8.63 13.98
C ASN A 163 12.61 -10.09 14.36
N ALA A 164 13.83 -10.58 14.09
CA ALA A 164 14.25 -11.92 14.52
C ALA A 164 14.22 -12.05 16.05
N LEU A 165 14.81 -11.08 16.76
CA LEU A 165 14.81 -11.02 18.21
C LEU A 165 13.38 -10.98 18.79
N LYS A 166 12.49 -10.19 18.18
CA LYS A 166 11.09 -10.11 18.60
C LYS A 166 10.37 -11.45 18.47
N ALA A 167 10.57 -12.16 17.36
CA ALA A 167 9.98 -13.48 17.15
C ALA A 167 10.44 -14.49 18.21
N ILE A 168 11.75 -14.52 18.49
CA ILE A 168 12.36 -15.43 19.47
C ILE A 168 11.90 -15.09 20.89
N LYS A 169 11.95 -13.81 21.30
CA LYS A 169 11.45 -13.36 22.61
C LYS A 169 9.98 -13.74 22.83
N THR A 170 9.15 -13.54 21.81
CA THR A 170 7.73 -13.89 21.91
C THR A 170 7.55 -15.39 22.07
N PHE A 171 8.29 -16.21 21.32
CA PHE A 171 8.24 -17.67 21.44
C PHE A 171 8.60 -18.15 22.86
N PHE A 172 9.67 -17.63 23.47
CA PHE A 172 10.03 -18.04 24.82
C PHE A 172 9.01 -17.54 25.85
N ALA A 173 8.54 -16.30 25.74
CA ALA A 173 7.56 -15.73 26.67
C ALA A 173 6.24 -16.51 26.69
N VAL A 174 5.70 -16.91 25.53
CA VAL A 174 4.45 -17.70 25.46
C VAL A 174 4.61 -19.12 25.99
N ASN A 175 5.84 -19.62 26.10
CA ASN A 175 6.18 -20.90 26.69
C ASN A 175 6.64 -20.77 28.16
N GLY A 176 6.39 -19.61 28.80
CA GLY A 176 6.67 -19.38 30.21
C GLY A 176 8.13 -19.06 30.54
N ILE A 177 8.95 -18.73 29.52
CA ILE A 177 10.38 -18.42 29.69
C ILE A 177 10.60 -16.93 29.40
N ASN A 178 10.88 -16.16 30.45
CA ASN A 178 11.22 -14.75 30.33
C ASN A 178 12.73 -14.58 30.17
N LEU A 179 13.19 -14.37 28.93
CA LEU A 179 14.61 -14.19 28.64
C LEU A 179 15.19 -12.93 29.30
N THR A 180 16.25 -13.12 30.08
CA THR A 180 17.07 -12.05 30.65
C THR A 180 18.34 -11.87 29.81
N LEU A 181 18.23 -11.06 28.76
CA LEU A 181 19.39 -10.69 27.95
C LEU A 181 20.31 -9.73 28.70
N SER A 182 21.58 -9.72 28.34
CA SER A 182 22.61 -8.83 28.87
C SER A 182 22.17 -7.36 28.81
N PRO A 183 22.37 -6.57 29.89
CA PRO A 183 22.07 -5.13 29.91
C PRO A 183 22.80 -4.33 28.81
N PHE A 184 23.92 -4.85 28.33
CA PHE A 184 24.73 -4.26 27.27
C PHE A 184 24.29 -4.71 25.88
N PHE A 185 23.50 -5.78 25.77
CA PHE A 185 23.00 -6.27 24.50
C PHE A 185 21.91 -5.33 23.96
N ARG A 186 22.26 -4.59 22.91
CA ARG A 186 21.34 -3.66 22.25
C ARG A 186 21.37 -3.87 20.74
N VAL A 187 20.23 -4.23 20.19
CA VAL A 187 19.97 -4.03 18.77
C VAL A 187 19.65 -2.55 18.60
N ARG A 188 20.59 -1.78 18.04
CA ARG A 188 20.41 -0.36 17.79
C ARG A 188 19.16 -0.14 16.92
N ARG A 189 18.48 0.99 17.15
CA ARG A 189 17.43 1.44 16.23
C ARG A 189 18.10 1.78 14.91
N SER A 190 17.61 1.16 13.83
CA SER A 190 18.08 1.45 12.48
C SER A 190 18.03 2.95 12.23
N ARG A 191 19.19 3.56 11.98
CA ARG A 191 19.22 4.84 11.28
C ARG A 191 18.75 4.61 9.85
N VAL A 192 17.93 5.51 9.31
CA VAL A 192 17.47 5.41 7.93
C VAL A 192 18.67 5.69 7.03
N LYS A 193 19.31 4.62 6.52
CA LYS A 193 20.49 4.75 5.65
C LYS A 193 20.13 5.23 4.24
N TYR A 194 18.87 5.04 3.83
CA TYR A 194 18.37 5.41 2.50
C TYR A 194 16.94 5.94 2.66
N GLU A 195 16.77 7.24 2.48
CA GLU A 195 15.47 7.90 2.57
C GLU A 195 14.71 7.73 1.25
N ASP A 196 13.48 7.23 1.33
CA ASP A 196 12.52 7.34 0.23
C ASP A 196 11.85 8.72 0.30
N ARG A 197 11.68 9.38 -0.84
CA ARG A 197 11.07 10.73 -0.92
C ARG A 197 9.75 10.72 -1.66
N ALA A 198 9.01 11.82 -1.57
CA ALA A 198 7.90 12.08 -2.48
C ALA A 198 8.43 12.40 -3.90
N PRO A 199 7.72 11.98 -4.97
CA PRO A 199 8.00 12.48 -6.32
C PRO A 199 7.76 13.99 -6.40
N THR A 200 8.40 14.68 -7.34
CA THR A 200 8.00 16.05 -7.69
C THR A 200 6.77 16.03 -8.61
N PRO A 201 6.03 17.14 -8.77
CA PRO A 201 4.94 17.24 -9.75
C PRO A 201 5.38 16.90 -11.18
N GLU A 202 6.60 17.27 -11.57
CA GLU A 202 7.17 17.01 -12.90
C GLU A 202 7.46 15.52 -13.10
N GLU A 203 8.04 14.86 -12.09
CA GLU A 203 8.26 13.41 -12.12
C GLU A 203 6.94 12.64 -12.16
N LEU A 204 5.92 13.15 -11.47
CA LEU A 204 4.58 12.56 -11.48
C LEU A 204 3.91 12.74 -12.85
N SER A 205 4.07 13.90 -13.49
CA SER A 205 3.64 14.13 -14.87
C SER A 205 4.29 13.15 -15.84
N LYS A 206 5.62 12.99 -15.76
CA LYS A 206 6.36 12.01 -16.57
C LYS A 206 5.88 10.58 -16.34
N LEU A 207 5.54 10.23 -15.10
CA LEU A 207 5.00 8.92 -14.77
C LEU A 207 3.62 8.70 -15.41
N LEU A 208 2.77 9.72 -15.40
CA LEU A 208 1.44 9.69 -16.04
C LEU A 208 1.56 9.58 -17.57
N GLU A 209 2.49 10.27 -18.22
CA GLU A 209 2.69 10.19 -19.67
C GLU A 209 2.95 8.75 -20.16
N VAL A 210 3.73 7.98 -19.39
CA VAL A 210 4.11 6.60 -19.74
C VAL A 210 3.06 5.56 -19.29
N ALA A 211 2.17 5.95 -18.38
CA ALA A 211 1.16 5.09 -17.78
C ALA A 211 -0.03 4.83 -18.71
N GLY A 212 -0.55 3.59 -18.67
CA GLY A 212 -1.83 3.25 -19.27
C GLY A 212 -3.00 3.84 -18.47
N LEU A 213 -4.22 3.74 -19.01
CA LEU A 213 -5.40 4.38 -18.41
C LEU A 213 -5.69 3.87 -16.98
N ARG A 214 -5.59 2.55 -16.75
CA ARG A 214 -5.74 1.97 -15.41
C ARG A 214 -4.68 2.50 -14.46
N GLU A 215 -3.43 2.51 -14.91
CA GLU A 215 -2.28 2.95 -14.13
C GLU A 215 -2.36 4.43 -13.78
N LYS A 216 -2.79 5.28 -14.71
CA LYS A 216 -3.03 6.72 -14.49
C LYS A 216 -4.03 6.93 -13.35
N ALA A 217 -5.16 6.23 -13.39
CA ALA A 217 -6.16 6.29 -12.34
C ALA A 217 -5.59 5.81 -10.98
N MET A 218 -4.83 4.71 -10.95
CA MET A 218 -4.19 4.23 -9.72
C MET A 218 -3.19 5.22 -9.14
N ILE A 219 -2.32 5.79 -9.98
CA ILE A 219 -1.30 6.77 -9.58
C ILE A 219 -1.97 8.03 -9.05
N ALA A 220 -2.93 8.58 -9.79
CA ALA A 220 -3.65 9.79 -9.40
C ALA A 220 -4.39 9.60 -8.07
N MET A 221 -5.12 8.49 -7.89
CA MET A 221 -5.79 8.20 -6.62
C MET A 221 -4.80 8.03 -5.46
N MET A 222 -3.65 7.38 -5.66
CA MET A 222 -2.64 7.24 -4.61
C MET A 222 -2.03 8.59 -4.21
N ALA A 223 -1.73 9.45 -5.19
CA ALA A 223 -1.11 10.75 -4.97
C ALA A 223 -2.09 11.79 -4.39
N LEU A 224 -3.36 11.73 -4.79
CA LEU A 224 -4.39 12.70 -4.38
C LEU A 224 -5.29 12.22 -3.24
N GLY A 225 -5.38 10.92 -2.95
CA GLY A 225 -6.23 10.39 -1.87
C GLY A 225 -5.47 9.73 -0.72
N GLY A 226 -4.14 9.71 -0.78
CA GLY A 226 -3.29 9.26 0.33
C GLY A 226 -3.42 7.78 0.70
N PHE A 227 -3.95 6.92 -0.18
CA PHE A 227 -4.24 5.51 0.12
C PHE A 227 -2.97 4.67 0.37
N ARG A 228 -3.10 3.66 1.24
CA ARG A 228 -2.17 2.51 1.20
C ARG A 228 -2.44 1.73 -0.07
N ILE A 229 -1.40 1.16 -0.67
CA ILE A 229 -1.58 0.29 -1.85
C ILE A 229 -2.56 -0.86 -1.56
N GLY A 230 -2.47 -1.47 -0.37
CA GLY A 230 -3.39 -2.51 0.07
C GLY A 230 -4.83 -2.06 0.28
N THR A 231 -5.04 -0.78 0.61
CA THR A 231 -6.38 -0.19 0.69
C THR A 231 -6.91 0.05 -0.73
N LEU A 232 -6.12 0.70 -1.59
CA LEU A 232 -6.52 1.05 -2.96
C LEU A 232 -7.04 -0.17 -3.74
N VAL A 233 -6.32 -1.30 -3.68
CA VAL A 233 -6.67 -2.50 -4.45
C VAL A 233 -7.94 -3.20 -3.96
N LYS A 234 -8.38 -2.90 -2.73
CA LYS A 234 -9.61 -3.46 -2.14
C LYS A 234 -10.82 -2.56 -2.33
N LEU A 235 -10.62 -1.31 -2.77
CA LEU A 235 -11.73 -0.42 -3.06
C LEU A 235 -12.58 -0.98 -4.20
N LYS A 236 -13.89 -0.91 -4.02
CA LYS A 236 -14.97 -1.32 -4.94
C LYS A 236 -15.74 -0.11 -5.45
N TYR A 237 -16.53 -0.30 -6.50
CA TYR A 237 -17.32 0.77 -7.12
C TYR A 237 -18.24 1.51 -6.13
N ARG A 238 -18.87 0.79 -5.19
CA ARG A 238 -19.72 1.37 -4.15
C ARG A 238 -19.08 2.54 -3.36
N HIS A 239 -17.75 2.54 -3.17
CA HIS A 239 -17.06 3.56 -2.38
C HIS A 239 -16.93 4.91 -3.11
N VAL A 240 -17.07 4.93 -4.44
CA VAL A 240 -16.98 6.16 -5.25
C VAL A 240 -18.29 6.50 -5.95
N LYS A 241 -19.19 5.52 -6.11
CA LYS A 241 -20.40 5.58 -6.94
C LYS A 241 -21.22 6.84 -6.70
N ARG A 242 -21.57 7.13 -5.43
CA ARG A 242 -22.47 8.22 -5.07
C ARG A 242 -22.01 9.57 -5.61
N ASP A 243 -20.75 9.93 -5.33
CA ASP A 243 -20.22 11.25 -5.69
C ASP A 243 -19.78 11.29 -7.16
N LEU A 244 -19.21 10.19 -7.65
CA LEU A 244 -18.74 10.09 -9.04
C LEU A 244 -19.89 10.17 -10.05
N GLU A 245 -21.03 9.51 -9.78
CA GLU A 245 -22.21 9.56 -10.65
C GLU A 245 -22.94 10.90 -10.57
N ARG A 246 -22.88 11.59 -9.42
CA ARG A 246 -23.47 12.93 -9.22
C ARG A 246 -22.56 14.07 -9.70
N GLY A 247 -21.33 13.78 -10.13
CA GLY A 247 -20.36 14.79 -10.54
C GLY A 247 -19.88 15.68 -9.40
N ILE A 248 -19.96 15.23 -8.14
CA ILE A 248 -19.49 15.98 -6.97
C ILE A 248 -17.98 15.87 -6.88
N ILE A 249 -17.29 17.01 -6.87
CA ILE A 249 -15.83 17.12 -6.78
C ILE A 249 -15.49 18.02 -5.58
N PRO A 250 -14.52 17.65 -4.72
CA PRO A 250 -13.75 16.39 -4.66
C PRO A 250 -14.65 15.19 -4.40
N VAL A 251 -14.35 14.00 -4.95
CA VAL A 251 -15.14 12.77 -4.72
C VAL A 251 -14.80 12.22 -3.34
N HIS A 252 -15.80 12.01 -2.49
CA HIS A 252 -15.64 11.40 -1.16
C HIS A 252 -15.47 9.89 -1.26
N ILE A 253 -14.56 9.37 -0.44
CA ILE A 253 -14.29 7.94 -0.31
C ILE A 253 -14.19 7.60 1.18
N HIS A 254 -15.19 6.87 1.69
CA HIS A 254 -15.13 6.27 3.01
C HIS A 254 -14.38 4.93 2.93
N VAL A 255 -13.35 4.77 3.75
CA VAL A 255 -12.58 3.52 3.86
C VAL A 255 -12.91 2.84 5.18
N GLU A 256 -13.54 1.67 5.12
CA GLU A 256 -13.93 0.92 6.31
C GLU A 256 -12.72 0.27 7.00
N ALA A 257 -12.83 0.10 8.32
CA ALA A 257 -11.79 -0.50 9.15
C ALA A 257 -11.35 -1.90 8.64
N GLU A 258 -12.28 -2.69 8.11
CA GLU A 258 -12.05 -4.03 7.54
C GLU A 258 -11.11 -4.03 6.32
N ILE A 259 -11.14 -2.94 5.54
CA ILE A 259 -10.26 -2.76 4.39
C ILE A 259 -8.85 -2.41 4.89
N THR A 260 -8.76 -1.59 5.93
CA THR A 260 -7.51 -1.13 6.52
C THR A 260 -6.76 -2.25 7.25
N LYS A 261 -5.44 -2.12 7.38
CA LYS A 261 -4.59 -3.16 7.96
C LYS A 261 -4.27 -2.88 9.43
N GLY A 262 -4.84 -3.61 10.37
CA GLY A 262 -4.38 -3.60 11.77
C GLY A 262 -4.96 -2.45 12.59
N LYS A 263 -4.10 -1.60 13.20
CA LYS A 263 -4.50 -0.52 14.13
C LYS A 263 -5.00 0.77 13.45
N TYR A 264 -5.34 0.72 12.16
CA TYR A 264 -5.87 1.89 11.45
C TYR A 264 -7.38 1.92 11.64
N HIS A 265 -7.93 3.13 11.75
CA HIS A 265 -9.37 3.31 11.90
C HIS A 265 -10.03 3.44 10.52
N ASP A 266 -11.35 3.34 10.50
CA ASP A 266 -12.12 3.83 9.37
C ASP A 266 -11.90 5.35 9.21
N TYR A 267 -11.85 5.81 7.97
CA TYR A 267 -11.56 7.20 7.68
C TYR A 267 -12.19 7.67 6.38
N ASP A 268 -12.37 8.99 6.30
CA ASP A 268 -12.86 9.67 5.12
C ASP A 268 -11.68 10.36 4.41
N THR A 269 -11.57 10.13 3.11
CA THR A 269 -10.61 10.82 2.24
C THR A 269 -11.30 11.26 0.96
N PHE A 270 -10.59 12.02 0.14
CA PHE A 270 -11.12 12.63 -1.06
C PHE A 270 -10.17 12.45 -2.23
N ILE A 271 -10.70 12.50 -3.44
CA ILE A 271 -9.90 12.61 -4.65
C ILE A 271 -10.35 13.83 -5.45
N GLY A 272 -9.39 14.61 -5.95
CA GLY A 272 -9.66 15.80 -6.76
C GLY A 272 -10.16 15.46 -8.17
N ALA A 273 -10.49 16.50 -8.94
CA ALA A 273 -11.02 16.39 -10.30
C ALA A 273 -10.16 15.50 -11.22
N GLU A 274 -8.84 15.66 -11.16
CA GLU A 274 -7.88 14.94 -12.02
C GLU A 274 -7.95 13.41 -11.80
N ALA A 275 -7.98 12.97 -10.55
CA ALA A 275 -8.12 11.55 -10.23
C ALA A 275 -9.52 11.03 -10.56
N ALA A 276 -10.56 11.82 -10.31
CA ALA A 276 -11.94 11.46 -10.64
C ALA A 276 -12.13 11.28 -12.16
N GLU A 277 -11.52 12.14 -12.97
CA GLU A 277 -11.54 12.06 -14.43
C GLU A 277 -10.86 10.79 -14.94
N TYR A 278 -9.63 10.49 -14.51
CA TYR A 278 -8.95 9.25 -14.90
C TYR A 278 -9.74 8.01 -14.47
N LEU A 279 -10.32 8.03 -13.27
CA LEU A 279 -11.15 6.94 -12.78
C LEU A 279 -12.40 6.75 -13.65
N LYS A 280 -13.10 7.84 -13.99
CA LYS A 280 -14.28 7.81 -14.87
C LYS A 280 -13.94 7.26 -16.24
N LEU A 281 -12.89 7.79 -16.89
CA LEU A 281 -12.41 7.31 -18.18
C LEU A 281 -12.08 5.81 -18.15
N TYR A 282 -11.44 5.34 -17.08
CA TYR A 282 -11.13 3.93 -16.89
C TYR A 282 -12.38 3.06 -16.74
N LEU A 283 -13.36 3.48 -15.94
CA LEU A 283 -14.62 2.77 -15.76
C LEU A 283 -15.45 2.75 -17.05
N ASP A 284 -15.48 3.84 -17.80
CA ASP A 284 -16.20 3.91 -19.07
C ASP A 284 -15.51 3.08 -20.17
N TRP A 285 -14.19 2.97 -20.14
CA TRP A 285 -13.45 2.01 -20.98
C TRP A 285 -13.79 0.55 -20.62
N ARG A 286 -13.95 0.23 -19.32
CA ARG A 286 -14.41 -1.10 -18.89
C ARG A 286 -15.83 -1.40 -19.37
N LYS A 287 -16.76 -0.44 -19.24
CA LYS A 287 -18.16 -0.56 -19.70
C LYS A 287 -18.26 -0.80 -21.19
N ARG A 288 -17.52 -0.02 -22.00
CA ARG A 288 -17.51 -0.15 -23.46
C ARG A 288 -16.79 -1.41 -23.97
N GLY A 289 -15.82 -1.89 -23.21
CA GLY A 289 -14.91 -2.92 -23.69
C GLY A 289 -13.90 -2.37 -24.71
N SER A 290 -13.00 -3.23 -25.15
CA SER A 290 -11.91 -2.93 -26.08
C SER A 290 -11.63 -4.06 -27.07
N MET A 291 -12.66 -4.86 -27.35
CA MET A 291 -12.58 -5.95 -28.31
C MET A 291 -12.21 -5.41 -29.70
N ARG A 292 -11.19 -6.04 -30.31
CA ARG A 292 -10.76 -5.75 -31.67
C ARG A 292 -10.13 -6.99 -32.28
N ILE A 293 -10.13 -7.08 -33.61
CA ILE A 293 -9.44 -8.13 -34.34
C ILE A 293 -8.00 -7.68 -34.57
N LYS A 294 -7.03 -8.49 -34.16
CA LYS A 294 -5.60 -8.28 -34.43
C LYS A 294 -5.00 -9.59 -34.93
N TYR A 295 -4.46 -9.57 -36.16
CA TYR A 295 -3.90 -10.76 -36.83
C TYR A 295 -4.87 -11.96 -36.86
N GLY A 296 -6.15 -11.72 -37.19
CA GLY A 296 -7.18 -12.77 -37.22
C GLY A 296 -7.66 -13.25 -35.85
N VAL A 297 -7.11 -12.74 -34.74
CA VAL A 297 -7.50 -13.12 -33.37
C VAL A 297 -8.24 -11.98 -32.68
N ILE A 298 -9.35 -12.30 -32.00
CA ILE A 298 -10.08 -11.35 -31.17
C ILE A 298 -9.28 -11.06 -29.90
N VAL A 299 -8.69 -9.87 -29.81
CA VAL A 299 -7.96 -9.37 -28.65
C VAL A 299 -8.76 -8.30 -27.89
N GLY A 300 -8.32 -7.97 -26.67
CA GLY A 300 -8.98 -6.97 -25.83
C GLY A 300 -10.02 -7.55 -24.88
N TYR A 301 -10.85 -6.68 -24.31
CA TYR A 301 -11.82 -7.05 -23.28
C TYR A 301 -13.26 -6.87 -23.77
N PRO A 302 -14.17 -7.82 -23.51
CA PRO A 302 -15.60 -7.59 -23.74
C PRO A 302 -16.14 -6.46 -22.84
N PRO A 303 -17.27 -5.85 -23.23
CA PRO A 303 -18.02 -4.93 -22.38
C PRO A 303 -18.30 -5.53 -20.99
N GLU A 304 -18.05 -4.76 -19.93
CA GLU A 304 -18.25 -5.19 -18.54
C GLU A 304 -19.41 -4.43 -17.89
N LYS A 305 -20.36 -5.14 -17.27
CA LYS A 305 -21.35 -4.53 -16.38
C LYS A 305 -20.73 -4.29 -15.00
N ILE A 306 -20.52 -3.04 -14.65
CA ILE A 306 -19.96 -2.65 -13.35
C ILE A 306 -21.09 -2.60 -12.31
N VAL A 307 -20.93 -3.35 -11.22
CA VAL A 307 -21.85 -3.40 -10.08
C VAL A 307 -21.14 -2.86 -8.83
N ASP A 308 -21.89 -2.65 -7.75
CA ASP A 308 -21.39 -2.05 -6.51
C ASP A 308 -20.19 -2.82 -5.90
N GLU A 309 -20.22 -4.15 -6.05
CA GLU A 309 -19.18 -5.05 -5.58
C GLU A 309 -17.98 -5.19 -6.54
N SER A 310 -18.07 -4.62 -7.76
CA SER A 310 -16.97 -4.66 -8.71
C SER A 310 -15.75 -3.93 -8.13
N PRO A 311 -14.55 -4.54 -8.19
CA PRO A 311 -13.34 -3.87 -7.76
C PRO A 311 -13.09 -2.63 -8.61
N LEU A 312 -12.62 -1.54 -8.01
CA LEU A 312 -12.24 -0.33 -8.74
C LEU A 312 -11.17 -0.65 -9.77
N PHE A 313 -10.17 -1.43 -9.39
CA PHE A 313 -9.08 -1.87 -10.27
C PHE A 313 -9.10 -3.39 -10.43
N ARG A 314 -9.44 -3.87 -11.63
CA ARG A 314 -9.51 -5.32 -11.94
C ARG A 314 -8.15 -5.90 -12.33
N ASN A 315 -8.00 -7.20 -12.14
CA ASN A 315 -6.88 -7.98 -12.63
C ASN A 315 -7.05 -8.23 -14.14
N GLU A 316 -6.34 -7.45 -14.95
CA GLU A 316 -6.40 -7.52 -16.41
C GLU A 316 -6.03 -8.88 -17.01
N SER A 317 -5.15 -9.65 -16.38
CA SER A 317 -4.74 -10.96 -16.89
C SER A 317 -5.86 -12.00 -16.79
N ARG A 318 -6.78 -11.82 -15.85
CA ARG A 318 -7.91 -12.75 -15.61
C ARG A 318 -9.25 -12.16 -16.05
N ALA A 319 -9.34 -10.85 -16.23
CA ALA A 319 -10.60 -10.16 -16.46
C ALA A 319 -11.38 -10.73 -17.65
N ARG A 320 -10.72 -11.02 -18.78
CA ARG A 320 -11.41 -11.51 -19.99
C ARG A 320 -12.18 -12.82 -19.74
N GLU A 321 -11.56 -13.78 -19.06
CA GLU A 321 -12.17 -15.08 -18.74
C GLU A 321 -13.44 -14.90 -17.90
N TYR A 322 -13.38 -14.07 -16.86
CA TYR A 322 -14.51 -13.82 -15.96
C TYR A 322 -15.66 -13.09 -16.66
N ILE A 323 -15.36 -12.05 -17.43
CA ILE A 323 -16.41 -11.26 -18.10
C ILE A 323 -17.12 -12.09 -19.16
N LEU A 324 -16.41 -12.98 -19.88
CA LEU A 324 -17.03 -13.92 -20.82
C LEU A 324 -17.96 -14.93 -20.13
N ARG A 325 -17.74 -15.24 -18.85
CA ARG A 325 -18.64 -16.06 -18.02
C ARG A 325 -19.80 -15.26 -17.40
N GLY A 326 -19.85 -13.95 -17.62
CA GLY A 326 -20.81 -13.06 -16.96
C GLY A 326 -20.50 -12.80 -15.48
N GLU A 327 -19.28 -13.11 -15.03
CA GLU A 327 -18.85 -12.93 -13.65
C GLU A 327 -18.10 -11.60 -13.45
N VAL A 328 -18.11 -11.11 -12.20
CA VAL A 328 -17.31 -9.94 -11.81
C VAL A 328 -15.84 -10.32 -11.79
N PRO A 329 -14.97 -9.63 -12.56
CA PRO A 329 -13.55 -9.96 -12.60
C PRO A 329 -12.89 -9.68 -11.24
N PRO A 330 -11.91 -10.50 -10.82
CA PRO A 330 -11.22 -10.29 -9.55
C PRO A 330 -10.41 -9.00 -9.56
N GLY A 331 -10.24 -8.40 -8.38
CA GLY A 331 -9.40 -7.21 -8.19
C GLY A 331 -7.92 -7.49 -8.47
N ILE A 332 -7.17 -6.44 -8.82
CA ILE A 332 -5.70 -6.51 -8.87
C ILE A 332 -5.15 -6.83 -7.48
N THR A 333 -4.14 -7.68 -7.38
CA THR A 333 -3.51 -7.97 -6.07
C THR A 333 -2.54 -6.88 -5.65
N GLU A 334 -2.26 -6.76 -4.35
CA GLU A 334 -1.25 -5.80 -3.83
C GLU A 334 0.11 -5.96 -4.51
N LYS A 335 0.54 -7.21 -4.74
CA LYS A 335 1.80 -7.53 -5.39
C LYS A 335 1.82 -7.06 -6.84
N GLN A 336 0.77 -7.37 -7.61
CA GLN A 336 0.65 -6.94 -9.00
C GLN A 336 0.63 -5.40 -9.10
N ALA A 337 -0.15 -4.73 -8.25
CA ALA A 337 -0.20 -3.28 -8.20
C ALA A 337 1.16 -2.66 -7.87
N TYR A 338 1.92 -3.30 -6.95
CA TYR A 338 3.28 -2.87 -6.62
C TYR A 338 4.23 -3.03 -7.80
N GLU A 339 4.24 -4.20 -8.45
CA GLU A 339 5.10 -4.50 -9.61
C GLU A 339 4.77 -3.58 -10.79
N LEU A 340 3.49 -3.27 -10.99
CA LEU A 340 3.00 -2.37 -12.03
C LEU A 340 3.57 -0.97 -11.86
N ILE A 341 3.35 -0.34 -10.70
CA ILE A 341 3.84 1.02 -10.41
C ILE A 341 5.37 1.05 -10.40
N HIS A 342 6.03 0.02 -9.86
CA HIS A 342 7.49 -0.09 -9.90
C HIS A 342 8.01 -0.15 -11.33
N THR A 343 7.34 -0.89 -12.22
CA THR A 343 7.74 -0.99 -13.63
C THR A 343 7.52 0.34 -14.34
N LEU A 344 6.49 1.11 -13.98
CA LEU A 344 6.27 2.46 -14.52
C LEU A 344 7.39 3.41 -14.12
N TYR A 345 7.83 3.41 -12.84
CA TYR A 345 8.99 4.21 -12.42
C TYR A 345 10.24 3.87 -13.24
N ARG A 346 10.49 2.59 -13.54
CA ARG A 346 11.61 2.18 -14.41
C ARG A 346 11.43 2.69 -15.84
N ARG A 347 10.23 2.52 -16.42
CA ARG A 347 9.92 2.94 -17.79
C ARG A 347 10.00 4.45 -17.96
N ALA A 348 9.65 5.22 -16.94
CA ALA A 348 9.79 6.67 -16.90
C ALA A 348 11.26 7.13 -16.66
N GLY A 349 12.20 6.20 -16.46
CA GLY A 349 13.60 6.51 -16.18
C GLY A 349 13.81 7.23 -14.84
N LEU A 350 12.87 7.09 -13.90
CA LEU A 350 12.92 7.73 -12.58
C LEU A 350 13.70 6.89 -11.55
N ILE A 351 13.92 5.61 -11.85
CA ILE A 351 14.71 4.70 -11.02
C ILE A 351 15.62 3.83 -11.89
N GLY A 352 16.82 3.53 -11.39
CA GLY A 352 17.86 2.79 -12.12
C GLY A 352 17.57 1.29 -12.30
N LYS A 353 18.25 0.66 -13.26
CA LYS A 353 18.28 -0.82 -13.36
C LYS A 353 19.28 -1.37 -12.35
N GLY A 354 18.88 -2.41 -11.60
CA GLY A 354 19.78 -3.13 -10.70
C GLY A 354 20.05 -2.50 -9.33
N GLU A 355 19.50 -1.33 -9.02
CA GLU A 355 19.62 -0.78 -7.67
C GLU A 355 18.81 -1.60 -6.66
N VAL A 356 19.44 -1.95 -5.54
CA VAL A 356 18.79 -2.72 -4.46
C VAL A 356 17.75 -1.88 -3.72
N ARG A 357 17.87 -0.53 -3.75
CA ARG A 357 16.97 0.40 -3.06
C ARG A 357 16.79 1.67 -3.88
N TYR A 358 15.52 2.04 -4.04
CA TYR A 358 15.11 3.19 -4.84
C TYR A 358 14.65 4.38 -3.97
N PRO A 359 14.94 5.63 -4.39
CA PRO A 359 14.41 6.84 -3.75
C PRO A 359 12.90 7.01 -3.97
N LEU A 360 12.39 6.49 -5.09
CA LEU A 360 10.98 6.46 -5.43
C LEU A 360 10.42 5.04 -5.37
N ARG A 361 9.31 4.87 -4.66
CA ARG A 361 8.60 3.61 -4.45
C ARG A 361 7.10 3.86 -4.53
N VAL A 362 6.30 2.79 -4.50
CA VAL A 362 4.84 2.92 -4.47
C VAL A 362 4.35 3.79 -3.30
N HIS A 363 5.01 3.69 -2.14
CA HIS A 363 4.66 4.51 -0.98
C HIS A 363 5.06 5.99 -1.14
N SER A 364 5.95 6.33 -2.08
CA SER A 364 6.31 7.71 -2.40
C SER A 364 5.10 8.51 -2.92
N LEU A 365 4.15 7.88 -3.62
CA LEU A 365 2.89 8.54 -4.02
C LEU A 365 2.06 8.94 -2.80
N ARG A 366 2.01 8.09 -1.78
CA ARG A 366 1.35 8.43 -0.51
C ARG A 366 2.12 9.51 0.28
N LYS A 367 3.45 9.56 0.15
CA LYS A 367 4.24 10.67 0.71
C LYS A 367 3.94 11.98 0.00
N TYR A 368 3.73 11.96 -1.33
CA TYR A 368 3.32 13.13 -2.10
C TYR A 368 2.09 13.79 -1.50
N PHE A 369 1.02 13.02 -1.27
CA PHE A 369 -0.20 13.50 -0.62
C PHE A 369 0.09 14.27 0.67
N ARG A 370 0.81 13.66 1.61
CA ARG A 370 1.13 14.27 2.90
C ARG A 370 1.98 15.52 2.74
N THR A 371 3.07 15.43 1.97
CA THR A 371 4.02 16.53 1.77
C THR A 371 3.36 17.73 1.11
N GLN A 372 2.57 17.51 0.06
CA GLN A 372 1.90 18.59 -0.66
C GLN A 372 0.81 19.25 0.17
N LEU A 373 -0.07 18.47 0.83
CA LEU A 373 -1.10 19.07 1.70
C LEU A 373 -0.50 19.86 2.87
N THR A 374 0.62 19.38 3.43
CA THR A 374 1.33 20.13 4.48
C THR A 374 1.89 21.44 3.92
N ALA A 375 2.50 21.41 2.73
CA ALA A 375 3.02 22.61 2.06
C ALA A 375 1.91 23.60 1.67
N LEU A 376 0.68 23.11 1.43
CA LEU A 376 -0.51 23.90 1.15
C LEU A 376 -1.23 24.40 2.42
N GLY A 377 -0.65 24.17 3.60
CA GLY A 377 -1.14 24.71 4.87
C GLY A 377 -2.28 23.92 5.52
N VAL A 378 -2.58 22.71 5.04
CA VAL A 378 -3.59 21.86 5.69
C VAL A 378 -3.04 21.35 7.04
N PRO A 379 -3.79 21.51 8.15
CA PRO A 379 -3.31 21.04 9.45
C PRO A 379 -3.05 19.53 9.48
N VAL A 380 -1.91 19.16 10.08
CA VAL A 380 -1.37 17.79 10.05
C VAL A 380 -2.38 16.75 10.52
N ASP A 381 -3.15 17.05 11.56
CA ASP A 381 -4.12 16.10 12.11
C ASP A 381 -5.22 15.72 11.10
N TYR A 382 -5.67 16.65 10.26
CA TYR A 382 -6.62 16.35 9.17
C TYR A 382 -5.98 15.48 8.09
N ILE A 383 -4.71 15.73 7.76
CA ILE A 383 -3.96 14.91 6.80
C ILE A 383 -3.79 13.49 7.35
N GLU A 384 -3.41 13.35 8.62
CA GLU A 384 -3.24 12.06 9.29
C GLU A 384 -4.56 11.29 9.35
N TYR A 385 -5.67 11.98 9.62
CA TYR A 385 -7.02 11.41 9.55
C TYR A 385 -7.36 10.93 8.13
N MET A 386 -7.18 11.75 7.09
CA MET A 386 -7.41 11.35 5.69
C MET A 386 -6.50 10.22 5.23
N MET A 387 -5.39 9.99 5.92
CA MET A 387 -4.47 8.86 5.72
C MET A 387 -4.84 7.61 6.57
N GLY A 388 -5.88 7.71 7.39
CA GLY A 388 -6.38 6.69 8.31
C GLY A 388 -5.54 6.48 9.57
N HIS A 389 -4.53 7.32 9.81
CA HIS A 389 -3.63 7.19 10.95
C HIS A 389 -4.41 7.36 12.26
N LYS A 390 -3.93 6.69 13.32
CA LYS A 390 -4.53 6.83 14.65
C LYS A 390 -4.27 8.25 15.15
N ILE A 391 -5.34 9.04 15.20
CA ILE A 391 -5.34 10.37 15.80
C ILE A 391 -5.48 10.27 17.33
N SER A 392 -5.10 11.34 18.03
CA SER A 392 -5.30 11.46 19.47
C SER A 392 -6.77 11.25 19.82
N THR A 393 -7.05 10.55 20.92
CA THR A 393 -8.41 10.28 21.41
C THR A 393 -9.22 11.57 21.62
N TYR A 394 -8.55 12.69 21.86
CA TYR A 394 -9.17 13.99 22.09
C TYR A 394 -9.55 14.74 20.80
N ASN A 395 -9.06 14.31 19.63
CA ASN A 395 -9.37 14.95 18.35
C ASN A 395 -10.42 14.13 17.59
N THR A 396 -11.69 14.49 17.76
CA THR A 396 -12.81 13.85 17.05
C THR A 396 -13.01 14.46 15.67
N ILE A 397 -12.00 14.40 14.79
CA ILE A 397 -12.08 15.00 13.45
C ILE A 397 -13.31 14.51 12.66
N LYS A 398 -13.66 13.23 12.81
CA LYS A 398 -14.86 12.63 12.22
C LYS A 398 -16.15 13.37 12.60
N SER A 399 -16.24 13.97 13.79
CA SER A 399 -17.44 14.70 14.25
C SER A 399 -17.64 16.04 13.54
N LYS A 400 -16.64 16.56 12.83
CA LYS A 400 -16.79 17.77 12.01
C LYS A 400 -17.59 17.53 10.73
N GLY A 401 -17.78 16.27 10.34
CA GLY A 401 -18.58 15.88 9.18
C GLY A 401 -17.80 15.88 7.87
N VAL A 402 -18.32 15.13 6.90
CA VAL A 402 -17.69 14.89 5.59
C VAL A 402 -17.53 16.18 4.79
N GLU A 403 -18.55 17.03 4.75
CA GLU A 403 -18.52 18.27 3.94
C GLU A 403 -17.50 19.29 4.47
N PHE A 404 -17.30 19.36 5.79
CA PHE A 404 -16.23 20.19 6.37
C PHE A 404 -14.86 19.74 5.88
N LEU A 405 -14.59 18.43 5.92
CA LEU A 405 -13.33 17.86 5.45
C LEU A 405 -13.17 17.98 3.93
N ARG A 406 -14.27 17.86 3.18
CA ARG A 406 -14.31 18.07 1.74
C ARG A 406 -13.90 19.50 1.40
N ASN A 407 -14.42 20.48 2.12
CA ASN A 407 -14.09 21.89 1.93
C ASN A 407 -12.61 22.17 2.24
N ILE A 408 -12.05 21.58 3.30
CA ILE A 408 -10.61 21.69 3.60
C ILE A 408 -9.78 21.12 2.44
N TYR A 409 -10.12 19.93 1.95
CA TYR A 409 -9.41 19.30 0.83
C TYR A 409 -9.57 20.11 -0.47
N ALA A 410 -10.77 20.61 -0.77
CA ALA A 410 -11.04 21.40 -1.96
C ALA A 410 -10.25 22.72 -1.93
N ALA A 411 -10.26 23.42 -0.80
CA ALA A 411 -9.56 24.69 -0.62
C ALA A 411 -8.03 24.55 -0.74
N SER A 412 -7.46 23.37 -0.47
CA SER A 412 -6.02 23.18 -0.60
C SER A 412 -5.55 23.25 -2.07
N GLY A 413 -6.43 22.98 -3.04
CA GLY A 413 -6.07 22.96 -4.46
C GLY A 413 -4.97 21.94 -4.79
N LEU A 414 -4.99 20.76 -4.13
CA LEU A 414 -4.02 19.70 -4.37
C LEU A 414 -4.15 19.17 -5.82
N SER A 415 -3.04 19.16 -6.55
CA SER A 415 -2.98 18.73 -7.97
C SER A 415 -1.73 17.88 -8.21
N ILE A 416 -1.80 16.97 -9.19
CA ILE A 416 -0.65 16.19 -9.69
C ILE A 416 -0.03 16.81 -10.93
N LYS A 417 -0.65 17.84 -11.52
CA LYS A 417 -0.07 18.59 -12.63
C LYS A 417 0.97 19.58 -12.08
N PRO A 418 2.09 19.78 -12.79
CA PRO A 418 2.99 20.86 -12.44
C PRO A 418 2.22 22.17 -12.51
N ARG A 419 2.33 23.00 -11.47
CA ARG A 419 1.84 24.38 -11.57
C ARG A 419 2.64 25.03 -12.68
N THR A 420 1.98 25.45 -13.75
CA THR A 420 2.58 26.36 -14.73
C THR A 420 3.03 27.58 -13.94
N ARG A 421 4.34 27.65 -13.65
CA ARG A 421 4.96 28.91 -13.28
C ARG A 421 4.96 29.73 -14.55
N LEU A 422 3.83 30.41 -14.82
CA LEU A 422 3.82 31.46 -15.81
C LEU A 422 4.96 32.40 -15.44
N SER A 423 5.84 32.69 -16.38
CA SER A 423 6.82 33.75 -16.20
C SER A 423 6.10 35.04 -15.84
N ARG A 424 6.74 35.96 -15.11
CA ARG A 424 6.13 37.27 -14.79
C ARG A 424 5.59 37.97 -16.04
N LEU A 425 6.26 37.77 -17.18
CA LEU A 425 5.85 38.22 -18.50
C LEU A 425 4.54 37.58 -18.97
N GLU A 426 4.42 36.25 -18.93
CA GLU A 426 3.19 35.56 -19.33
C GLU A 426 2.01 35.90 -18.42
N MET A 427 2.23 36.05 -17.10
CA MET A 427 1.18 36.52 -16.20
C MET A 427 0.67 37.91 -16.60
N MET A 428 1.59 38.82 -16.98
CA MET A 428 1.22 40.16 -17.43
C MET A 428 0.48 40.12 -18.78
N LYS A 429 0.90 39.25 -19.71
CA LYS A 429 0.19 39.04 -20.99
C LYS A 429 -1.23 38.55 -20.76
N GLU A 430 -1.44 37.60 -19.84
CA GLU A 430 -2.78 37.10 -19.51
C GLU A 430 -3.64 38.16 -18.81
N LEU A 431 -3.08 38.96 -17.89
CA LEU A 431 -3.82 40.07 -17.27
C LEU A 431 -4.29 41.09 -18.30
N ILE A 432 -3.42 41.47 -19.24
CA ILE A 432 -3.77 42.42 -20.31
C ILE A 432 -4.88 41.84 -21.22
N ARG A 433 -4.81 40.55 -21.54
CA ARG A 433 -5.89 39.84 -22.28
C ARG A 433 -7.21 39.82 -21.51
N ALA A 434 -7.16 39.59 -20.20
CA ALA A 434 -8.35 39.59 -19.35
C ALA A 434 -9.03 40.97 -19.29
N PHE A 435 -8.26 42.06 -19.45
CA PHE A 435 -8.78 43.42 -19.60
C PHE A 435 -9.18 43.77 -21.04
N GLY A 436 -9.21 42.81 -21.97
CA GLY A 436 -9.67 42.98 -23.35
C GLY A 436 -8.62 43.54 -24.32
N TYR A 437 -7.35 43.60 -23.93
CA TYR A 437 -6.28 44.15 -24.75
C TYR A 437 -5.34 43.06 -25.31
N ASP A 438 -4.71 43.35 -26.45
CA ASP A 438 -3.72 42.46 -27.07
C ASP A 438 -2.30 42.85 -26.63
N PRO A 439 -1.60 42.02 -25.84
CA PRO A 439 -0.26 42.33 -25.36
C PRO A 439 0.78 42.43 -26.48
N GLU A 440 0.62 41.71 -27.60
CA GLU A 440 1.61 41.77 -28.70
C GLU A 440 1.55 43.13 -29.41
N ARG A 441 0.36 43.72 -29.53
CA ARG A 441 0.20 45.08 -30.09
C ARG A 441 0.88 46.13 -29.23
N ILE A 442 0.85 45.98 -27.91
CA ILE A 442 1.52 46.90 -26.98
C ILE A 442 3.04 46.80 -27.16
N LEU A 443 3.58 45.57 -27.18
CA LEU A 443 5.01 45.34 -27.39
C LEU A 443 5.50 45.87 -28.74
N VAL A 444 4.73 45.68 -29.82
CA VAL A 444 5.06 46.22 -31.16
C VAL A 444 5.05 47.75 -31.15
N LYS A 445 4.06 48.38 -30.52
CA LYS A 445 3.99 49.84 -30.41
C LYS A 445 5.19 50.41 -29.66
N GLU A 446 5.61 49.76 -28.59
CA GLU A 446 6.77 50.18 -27.79
C GLU A 446 8.09 49.96 -28.54
N ALA A 447 8.22 48.87 -29.29
CA ALA A 447 9.35 48.61 -30.18
C ALA A 447 9.51 49.66 -31.29
N ILE A 448 8.40 50.19 -31.82
CA ILE A 448 8.40 51.26 -32.83
C ILE A 448 8.85 52.60 -32.22
N MET A 449 8.55 52.84 -30.94
CA MET A 449 8.95 54.06 -30.24
C MET A 449 10.44 54.08 -29.87
N GLU A 450 11.10 52.91 -29.77
CA GLU A 450 12.53 52.78 -29.50
C GLU A 450 13.27 51.93 -30.58
N PRO A 451 13.40 52.44 -31.82
CA PRO A 451 13.86 51.64 -32.98
C PRO A 451 15.35 51.25 -32.99
N HIS A 452 16.14 51.67 -32.01
CA HIS A 452 17.58 51.40 -31.91
C HIS A 452 17.89 50.07 -31.18
N ARG A 453 16.88 49.29 -30.82
CA ARG A 453 17.00 48.05 -30.04
C ARG A 453 16.67 46.83 -30.91
N THR A 454 17.68 46.10 -31.36
CA THR A 454 17.51 44.98 -32.31
C THR A 454 16.92 43.71 -31.66
N GLU A 455 17.03 43.56 -30.33
CA GLU A 455 16.37 42.50 -29.55
C GLU A 455 15.86 43.05 -28.22
N ILE A 456 14.59 42.83 -27.90
CA ILE A 456 13.98 43.26 -26.62
C ILE A 456 14.06 42.09 -25.63
N SER A 457 14.77 42.29 -24.52
CA SER A 457 14.87 41.30 -23.43
C SER A 457 13.49 41.01 -22.82
N GLN A 458 13.30 39.80 -22.29
CA GLN A 458 12.09 39.42 -21.55
C GLN A 458 11.77 40.38 -20.40
N GLU A 459 12.80 40.98 -19.78
CA GLU A 459 12.61 41.94 -18.69
C GLU A 459 12.10 43.30 -19.20
N ASP A 460 12.53 43.73 -20.38
CA ASP A 460 12.06 44.96 -21.01
C ASP A 460 10.62 44.80 -21.51
N GLN A 461 10.28 43.65 -22.11
CA GLN A 461 8.90 43.31 -22.49
C GLN A 461 7.96 43.32 -21.27
N TYR A 462 8.44 42.85 -20.11
CA TYR A 462 7.66 42.88 -18.89
C TYR A 462 7.42 44.31 -18.40
N LYS A 463 8.44 45.17 -18.42
CA LYS A 463 8.33 46.58 -18.02
C LYS A 463 7.36 47.35 -18.91
N ALA A 464 7.45 47.15 -20.22
CA ALA A 464 6.56 47.70 -21.23
C ALA A 464 5.09 47.38 -20.92
N LEU A 465 4.79 46.08 -20.80
CA LEU A 465 3.44 45.61 -20.48
C LEU A 465 2.96 46.09 -19.10
N ALA A 466 3.82 46.10 -18.09
CA ALA A 466 3.47 46.57 -16.75
C ALA A 466 3.15 48.07 -16.70
N ASN A 467 3.91 48.89 -17.43
CA ASN A 467 3.66 50.32 -17.54
C ASN A 467 2.35 50.59 -18.28
N SER A 468 2.13 49.91 -19.41
CA SER A 468 0.89 50.02 -20.16
C SER A 468 -0.32 49.60 -19.33
N PHE A 469 -0.21 48.49 -18.60
CA PHE A 469 -1.26 48.01 -17.69
C PHE A 469 -1.54 48.99 -16.55
N LYS A 470 -0.51 49.63 -15.98
CA LYS A 470 -0.65 50.67 -14.95
C LYS A 470 -1.39 51.90 -15.48
N GLU A 471 -1.11 52.32 -16.71
CA GLU A 471 -1.84 53.41 -17.37
C GLU A 471 -3.29 53.05 -17.67
N MET A 472 -3.56 51.80 -18.08
CA MET A 472 -4.91 51.29 -18.28
C MET A 472 -5.72 51.34 -16.99
N LEU A 473 -5.20 50.80 -15.89
CA LEU A 473 -5.84 50.86 -14.57
C LEU A 473 -6.08 52.30 -14.11
N ARG A 474 -5.12 53.21 -14.36
CA ARG A 474 -5.28 54.63 -14.01
C ARG A 474 -6.41 55.28 -14.80
N LYS A 475 -6.56 54.98 -16.09
CA LYS A 475 -7.65 55.51 -16.91
C LYS A 475 -9.01 54.97 -16.47
N GLU A 476 -9.06 53.69 -16.11
CA GLU A 476 -10.29 53.02 -15.65
C GLU A 476 -10.76 53.52 -14.28
N LEU A 477 -9.82 53.78 -13.35
CA LEU A 477 -10.12 54.37 -12.04
C LEU A 477 -10.55 55.84 -12.12
N LEU A 478 -10.18 56.56 -13.18
CA LEU A 478 -10.54 57.95 -13.40
C LEU A 478 -11.83 58.11 -14.22
N ASP A 479 -12.32 57.05 -14.87
CA ASP A 479 -13.54 57.07 -15.67
C ASP A 479 -14.37 55.77 -15.48
N PRO A 480 -15.08 55.63 -14.35
CA PRO A 480 -15.79 54.41 -13.97
C PRO A 480 -17.02 54.07 -14.84
N GLY A 481 -17.37 54.89 -15.83
CA GLY A 481 -18.58 54.74 -16.66
C GLY A 481 -18.54 53.63 -17.70
N ARG A 482 -17.42 52.91 -17.86
CA ARG A 482 -17.22 51.93 -18.95
C ARG A 482 -17.68 50.50 -18.68
N MET A 483 -18.07 50.16 -17.45
CA MET A 483 -18.53 48.78 -17.12
C MET A 483 -20.04 48.52 -17.32
N ASN A 484 -20.82 49.47 -17.85
CA ASN A 484 -22.26 49.30 -18.04
C ASN A 484 -22.74 49.15 -19.49
N ASN A 485 -21.85 48.91 -20.46
CA ASN A 485 -22.27 48.52 -21.81
C ASN A 485 -21.23 47.56 -22.40
N GLU A 486 -21.43 46.26 -22.16
CA GLU A 486 -21.48 45.17 -23.15
C GLU A 486 -21.71 43.81 -22.46
#